data_AF-A0A7S1GLF4-F1
#
_entry.id   AF-A0A7S1GLF4-F1
#
_cell.length_a   1.000
_cell.length_b   1.000
_cell.length_c   1.000
_cell.angle_alpha   90.00
_cell.angle_beta   90.00
_cell.angle_gamma   90.00
#
_symmetry.space_group_name_H-M   'P 1'
#
loop_
_entity.id
_entity.type
_entity.pdbx_description
1 polymer ?
#
loop_
_entity_poly.entity_id
_entity_poly.type
_entity_poly.pdbx_seq_one_letter_code
_entity_poly.pdbx_strand_id
1 'polypeptide(L)'
;TTTTTTTTSSSGMLYVEMGAFDGVVESNTRFFDECLGWEGVLIEANPSVYTRLVQNRPHTHRVSFAPSCNLVQEAQNKTIDFHVSTFTSAAQSDIVEENRNLGSVPVPCGSLTPVLLDLVVNNNNNNNNNN
;
A
#
# COMPACT_ATOMS: atom_id res chain seq x y z
N THR A 1 -16.83 -19.78 32.56
CA THR A 1 -15.78 -19.97 31.54
C THR A 1 -15.51 -18.62 30.92
N THR A 2 -14.47 -17.94 31.39
CA THR A 2 -14.17 -16.56 30.97
C THR A 2 -13.12 -16.65 29.87
N THR A 3 -13.53 -16.37 28.64
CA THR A 3 -12.63 -16.36 27.48
C THR A 3 -11.78 -15.11 27.56
N THR A 4 -10.54 -15.26 28.01
CA THR A 4 -9.56 -14.16 28.03
C THR A 4 -9.12 -13.91 26.59
N THR A 5 -9.62 -12.83 25.99
CA THR A 5 -9.11 -12.29 24.73
C THR A 5 -7.67 -11.83 24.96
N THR A 6 -6.70 -12.61 24.48
CA THR A 6 -5.31 -12.19 24.41
C THR A 6 -5.21 -11.01 23.45
N THR A 7 -5.11 -9.80 24.00
CA THR A 7 -4.62 -8.62 23.29
C THR A 7 -3.20 -8.91 22.82
N THR A 8 -3.02 -9.19 21.54
CA THR A 8 -1.70 -9.21 20.91
C THR A 8 -1.11 -7.81 21.05
N SER A 9 -0.05 -7.68 21.87
CA SER A 9 0.73 -6.45 21.96
C SER A 9 1.29 -6.15 20.57
N SER A 10 0.84 -5.07 19.93
CA SER A 10 1.49 -4.57 18.73
C SER A 10 2.93 -4.18 19.09
N SER A 11 3.87 -4.47 18.19
CA SER A 11 5.32 -4.31 18.46
C SER A 11 5.78 -2.85 18.55
N GLY A 12 4.89 -1.87 18.40
CA GLY A 12 5.20 -0.43 18.32
C GLY A 12 5.96 -0.02 17.06
N MET A 13 6.28 -0.97 16.18
CA MET A 13 7.05 -0.77 14.97
C MET A 13 6.14 -0.71 13.73
N LEU A 14 6.52 0.13 12.76
CA LEU A 14 5.77 0.39 11.53
C LEU A 14 6.61 0.10 10.28
N TYR A 15 5.96 -0.39 9.22
CA TYR A 15 6.57 -0.49 7.88
C TYR A 15 5.68 0.12 6.78
N VAL A 16 6.32 0.45 5.66
CA VAL A 16 5.68 0.88 4.42
C VAL A 16 6.29 0.06 3.28
N GLU A 17 5.47 -0.60 2.48
CA GLU A 17 5.90 -1.29 1.26
C GLU A 17 5.29 -0.62 0.02
N MET A 18 6.13 -0.07 -0.85
CA MET A 18 5.74 0.54 -2.12
C MET A 18 5.97 -0.47 -3.26
N GLY A 19 4.92 -0.73 -4.04
CA GLY A 19 4.94 -1.81 -5.04
C GLY A 19 4.74 -3.17 -4.37
N ALA A 20 3.72 -3.28 -3.52
CA ALA A 20 3.46 -4.50 -2.73
C ALA A 20 3.00 -5.70 -3.57
N PHE A 21 2.76 -5.52 -4.87
CA PHE A 21 2.31 -6.56 -5.79
C PHE A 21 1.10 -7.32 -5.21
N ASP A 22 1.12 -8.65 -5.17
CA ASP A 22 0.05 -9.47 -4.59
C ASP A 22 0.21 -9.70 -3.07
N GLY A 23 1.23 -9.11 -2.45
CA GLY A 23 1.50 -9.20 -1.01
C GLY A 23 2.03 -10.54 -0.53
N VAL A 24 2.34 -11.48 -1.44
CA VAL A 24 2.90 -12.79 -1.11
C VAL A 24 4.17 -13.04 -1.90
N VAL A 25 4.09 -12.96 -3.21
CA VAL A 25 5.22 -13.08 -4.11
C VAL A 25 6.01 -11.79 -4.04
N GLU A 26 7.33 -11.89 -3.88
CA GLU A 26 8.25 -10.75 -3.77
C GLU A 26 8.01 -9.80 -2.59
N SER A 27 7.15 -10.17 -1.62
CA SER A 27 6.90 -9.32 -0.46
C SER A 27 8.12 -9.26 0.45
N ASN A 28 8.54 -8.03 0.76
CA ASN A 28 9.61 -7.75 1.70
C ASN A 28 9.12 -7.60 3.14
N THR A 29 7.81 -7.39 3.33
CA THR A 29 7.24 -7.03 4.64
C THR A 29 6.31 -8.08 5.24
N ARG A 30 5.98 -9.14 4.50
CA ARG A 30 5.15 -10.25 4.99
C ARG A 30 5.64 -10.87 6.29
N PHE A 31 6.96 -10.95 6.48
CA PHE A 31 7.54 -11.45 7.71
C PHE A 31 7.25 -10.53 8.92
N PHE A 32 7.19 -9.20 8.71
CA PHE A 32 7.10 -8.24 9.81
C PHE A 32 5.74 -8.28 10.51
N ASP A 33 4.63 -8.34 9.79
CA ASP A 33 3.31 -8.45 10.43
C ASP A 33 2.93 -9.88 10.81
N GLU A 34 3.22 -10.89 9.97
CA GLU A 34 2.83 -12.27 10.28
C GLU A 34 3.66 -12.89 11.41
N CYS A 35 4.93 -12.51 11.56
CA CYS A 35 5.82 -13.11 12.55
C CYS A 35 6.20 -12.18 13.69
N LEU A 36 6.34 -10.86 13.44
CA LEU A 36 6.79 -9.91 14.47
C LEU A 36 5.68 -9.04 15.03
N GLY A 37 4.46 -9.11 14.48
CA GLY A 37 3.34 -8.26 14.91
C GLY A 37 3.60 -6.77 14.68
N TRP A 38 4.33 -6.43 13.60
CA TRP A 38 4.46 -5.05 13.14
C TRP A 38 3.20 -4.64 12.40
N GLU A 39 2.86 -3.37 12.50
CA GLU A 39 1.79 -2.80 11.68
C GLU A 39 2.42 -2.14 10.44
N GLY A 40 1.66 -2.05 9.36
CA GLY A 40 2.20 -1.42 8.17
C GLY A 40 1.17 -1.19 7.09
N VAL A 41 1.64 -0.54 6.02
CA VAL A 41 0.85 -0.22 4.83
C VAL A 41 1.50 -0.75 3.57
N LEU A 42 0.67 -1.37 2.73
CA LEU A 42 1.02 -1.93 1.43
C LEU A 42 0.43 -1.05 0.33
N ILE A 43 1.25 -0.56 -0.58
CA ILE A 43 0.84 0.35 -1.66
C ILE A 43 1.05 -0.35 -3.00
N GLU A 44 0.00 -0.47 -3.80
CA GLU A 44 0.08 -1.10 -5.13
C GLU A 44 -0.84 -0.37 -6.13
N ALA A 45 -0.25 0.22 -7.16
CA ALA A 45 -0.98 1.04 -8.12
C ALA A 45 -1.77 0.21 -9.14
N ASN A 46 -1.29 -0.98 -9.52
CA ASN A 46 -1.94 -1.80 -10.54
C ASN A 46 -3.24 -2.42 -9.97
N PRO A 47 -4.43 -2.01 -10.45
CA PRO A 47 -5.70 -2.41 -9.84
C PRO A 47 -5.97 -3.93 -9.97
N SER A 48 -5.50 -4.55 -11.05
CA SER A 48 -5.67 -5.99 -11.26
C SER A 48 -4.82 -6.80 -10.27
N VAL A 49 -3.66 -6.29 -9.91
CA VAL A 49 -2.76 -6.91 -8.92
C VAL A 49 -3.25 -6.60 -7.50
N TYR A 50 -3.65 -5.36 -7.23
CA TYR A 50 -4.20 -4.91 -5.95
C TYR A 50 -5.37 -5.77 -5.47
N THR A 51 -6.21 -6.27 -6.39
CA THR A 51 -7.31 -7.19 -6.03
C THR A 51 -6.80 -8.46 -5.34
N ARG A 52 -5.65 -9.01 -5.78
CA ARG A 52 -5.01 -10.16 -5.12
C ARG A 52 -4.37 -9.77 -3.79
N LEU A 53 -3.72 -8.60 -3.72
CA LEU A 53 -3.20 -8.04 -2.48
C LEU A 53 -4.29 -7.96 -1.40
N VAL A 54 -5.50 -7.53 -1.77
CA VAL A 54 -6.63 -7.46 -0.84
C VAL A 54 -7.00 -8.85 -0.29
N GLN A 55 -6.96 -9.88 -1.12
CA GLN A 55 -7.27 -11.24 -0.69
C GLN A 55 -6.16 -11.85 0.17
N ASN A 56 -4.91 -11.62 -0.21
CA ASN A 56 -3.75 -12.22 0.42
C ASN A 56 -3.35 -11.58 1.74
N ARG A 57 -3.65 -10.29 1.92
CA ARG A 57 -3.21 -9.49 3.08
C ARG A 57 -4.39 -8.80 3.78
N PRO A 58 -5.41 -9.54 4.22
CA PRO A 58 -6.68 -8.98 4.71
C PRO A 58 -6.54 -8.12 5.98
N HIS A 59 -5.48 -8.32 6.76
CA HIS A 59 -5.26 -7.68 8.06
C HIS A 59 -4.30 -6.49 8.02
N THR A 60 -3.62 -6.27 6.90
CA THR A 60 -2.68 -5.16 6.72
C THR A 60 -3.38 -3.97 6.05
N HIS A 61 -2.99 -2.73 6.37
CA HIS A 61 -3.47 -1.57 5.62
C HIS A 61 -2.99 -1.66 4.16
N ARG A 62 -3.88 -1.36 3.21
CA ARG A 62 -3.62 -1.47 1.78
C ARG A 62 -4.19 -0.27 1.05
N VAL A 63 -3.45 0.24 0.07
CA VAL A 63 -3.85 1.42 -0.69
C VAL A 63 -3.56 1.19 -2.18
N SER A 64 -4.56 1.42 -3.04
CA SER A 64 -4.40 1.40 -4.49
C SER A 64 -4.03 2.79 -4.99
N PHE A 65 -2.73 3.06 -5.14
CA PHE A 65 -2.21 4.42 -5.30
C PHE A 65 -0.78 4.45 -5.87
N ALA A 66 -0.46 5.49 -6.63
CA ALA A 66 0.89 5.77 -7.13
C ALA A 66 1.47 7.06 -6.50
N PRO A 67 2.61 7.00 -5.77
CA PRO A 67 3.20 8.17 -5.11
C PRO A 67 4.04 9.05 -6.07
N SER A 68 3.56 9.28 -7.30
CA SER A 68 4.35 9.91 -8.38
C SER A 68 3.60 10.97 -9.20
N CYS A 69 2.49 11.51 -8.66
CA CYS A 69 1.85 12.69 -9.24
C CYS A 69 2.86 13.86 -9.34
N ASN A 70 2.89 14.54 -10.48
CA ASN A 70 3.49 15.87 -10.56
C ASN A 70 2.51 16.95 -10.05
N LEU A 71 2.99 18.17 -9.86
CA LEU A 71 2.19 19.28 -9.31
C LEU A 71 0.92 19.59 -10.14
N VAL A 72 0.97 19.37 -11.46
CA VAL A 72 -0.20 19.59 -12.34
C VAL A 72 -1.22 18.48 -12.14
N GLN A 73 -0.79 17.23 -12.13
CA GLN A 73 -1.64 16.05 -11.92
C GLN A 73 -2.31 16.09 -10.54
N GLU A 74 -1.56 16.52 -9.51
CA GLU A 74 -2.06 16.64 -8.14
C GLU A 74 -3.09 17.78 -7.97
N ALA A 75 -2.96 18.86 -8.76
CA ALA A 75 -3.92 19.96 -8.80
C ALA A 75 -5.19 19.68 -9.63
N GLN A 76 -5.13 18.68 -10.52
CA GLN A 76 -6.23 18.31 -11.41
C GLN A 76 -6.95 17.05 -10.88
N ASN A 77 -7.07 16.01 -11.72
CA ASN A 77 -7.85 14.81 -11.45
C ASN A 77 -7.15 13.82 -10.50
N LYS A 78 -5.89 14.10 -10.09
CA LYS A 78 -5.08 13.26 -9.19
C LYS A 78 -4.92 11.83 -9.71
N THR A 79 -4.71 11.70 -11.01
CA THR A 79 -4.47 10.42 -11.68
C THR A 79 -3.29 10.49 -12.62
N ILE A 80 -2.56 9.38 -12.76
CA ILE A 80 -1.55 9.17 -13.81
C ILE A 80 -1.88 7.91 -14.60
N ASP A 81 -1.36 7.82 -15.82
CA ASP A 81 -1.34 6.57 -16.56
C ASP A 81 -0.22 5.67 -16.04
N PHE A 82 -0.59 4.48 -15.59
CA PHE A 82 0.31 3.48 -15.02
C PHE A 82 0.39 2.26 -15.93
N HIS A 83 1.60 1.78 -16.21
CA HIS A 83 1.77 0.60 -17.05
C HIS A 83 1.34 -0.68 -16.34
N VAL A 84 0.45 -1.44 -16.99
CA VAL A 84 0.08 -2.76 -16.51
C VAL A 84 1.18 -3.75 -16.87
N SER A 85 1.80 -4.34 -15.87
CA SER A 85 2.75 -5.43 -15.99
C SER A 85 2.26 -6.66 -15.24
N THR A 86 2.62 -7.85 -15.71
CA THR A 86 2.43 -9.12 -15.01
C THR A 86 3.31 -9.28 -13.77
N PHE A 87 4.42 -8.54 -13.72
CA PHE A 87 5.38 -8.54 -12.61
C PHE A 87 5.47 -7.16 -11.99
N THR A 88 6.08 -7.09 -10.80
CA THR A 88 6.35 -5.85 -10.08
C THR A 88 7.04 -4.84 -10.99
N SER A 89 6.46 -3.64 -11.09
CA SER A 89 6.95 -2.56 -11.95
C SER A 89 6.69 -1.22 -11.27
N ALA A 90 7.66 -0.33 -11.38
CA ALA A 90 7.53 1.08 -11.00
C ALA A 90 7.38 2.00 -12.23
N ALA A 91 7.16 1.43 -13.42
CA ALA A 91 7.18 2.16 -14.67
C ALA A 91 5.96 3.08 -14.81
N GLN A 92 6.22 4.38 -14.78
CA GLN A 92 5.27 5.42 -15.21
C GLN A 92 5.36 5.60 -16.73
N SER A 93 4.21 5.74 -17.39
CA SER A 93 4.15 5.82 -18.86
C SER A 93 4.96 6.94 -19.48
N ASP A 94 5.03 8.06 -18.77
CA ASP A 94 5.66 9.27 -19.28
C ASP A 94 7.19 9.27 -19.08
N ILE A 95 7.74 8.27 -18.37
CA ILE A 95 9.16 8.20 -17.98
C ILE A 95 9.88 7.04 -18.66
N VAL A 96 9.16 6.00 -19.10
CA VAL A 96 9.76 4.80 -19.68
C VAL A 96 9.29 4.61 -21.13
N GLU A 97 10.13 4.99 -22.10
CA GLU A 97 9.99 4.59 -23.51
C GLU A 97 10.41 3.12 -23.72
N GLU A 98 9.84 2.18 -22.96
CA GLU A 98 10.03 0.76 -23.32
C GLU A 98 9.11 0.44 -24.49
N ASN A 99 9.67 -0.10 -25.58
CA ASN A 99 9.00 -0.62 -26.78
C ASN A 99 8.06 -1.82 -26.51
N ARG A 100 7.51 -1.93 -25.30
CA ARG A 100 6.49 -2.92 -24.97
C ARG A 100 5.14 -2.25 -25.15
N ASN A 101 4.28 -2.82 -26.00
CA ASN A 101 2.87 -2.48 -26.07
C ASN A 101 2.14 -2.91 -24.77
N LEU A 102 2.56 -2.36 -23.62
CA LEU A 102 1.91 -2.56 -22.35
C LEU A 102 0.79 -1.54 -22.25
N GLY A 103 -0.44 -2.03 -22.11
CA GLY A 103 -1.57 -1.17 -21.83
C GLY A 103 -1.31 -0.34 -20.57
N SER A 104 -1.76 0.91 -20.58
CA SER A 104 -1.79 1.76 -19.40
C SER A 104 -3.21 1.83 -18.85
N VAL A 105 -3.33 2.12 -17.55
CA VAL A 105 -4.61 2.42 -16.91
C VAL A 105 -4.45 3.67 -16.04
N PRO A 106 -5.48 4.52 -15.95
CA PRO A 106 -5.47 5.65 -15.04
C PRO A 106 -5.58 5.14 -13.60
N VAL A 107 -4.62 5.53 -12.75
CA VAL A 107 -4.61 5.18 -11.31
C VAL A 107 -4.56 6.43 -10.45
N PRO A 108 -5.14 6.41 -9.23
CA PRO A 108 -4.99 7.51 -8.29
C PRO A 108 -3.52 7.78 -7.95
N CYS A 109 -3.12 9.05 -7.87
CA CYS A 109 -1.79 9.47 -7.47
C CYS A 109 -1.78 10.68 -6.55
N GLY A 110 -0.62 10.95 -5.94
CA GLY A 110 -0.42 12.11 -5.06
C GLY A 110 0.79 11.95 -4.15
N SER A 111 0.98 12.92 -3.25
CA SER A 111 1.90 12.77 -2.14
C SER A 111 1.53 11.58 -1.23
N LEU A 112 2.54 10.91 -0.69
CA LEU A 112 2.33 9.86 0.31
C LEU A 112 2.02 10.43 1.71
N THR A 113 2.33 11.71 1.95
CA THR A 113 2.09 12.40 3.23
C THR A 113 0.67 12.18 3.80
N PRO A 114 -0.44 12.44 3.06
CA PRO A 114 -1.78 12.22 3.59
C PRO A 114 -2.04 10.76 3.96
N VAL A 115 -1.50 9.79 3.21
CA VAL A 115 -1.64 8.36 3.50
C VAL A 115 -0.93 8.00 4.81
N LEU A 116 0.29 8.49 5.01
CA LEU A 116 1.06 8.20 6.23
C LEU A 116 0.49 8.88 7.46
N LEU A 117 0.00 10.12 7.32
CA LEU A 117 -0.63 10.84 8.43
C LEU A 117 -1.89 10.12 8.93
N ASP A 118 -2.72 9.60 8.03
CA ASP A 118 -3.93 8.87 8.41
C ASP A 118 -3.59 7.61 9.23
N LEU A 119 -2.55 6.86 8.83
CA LEU A 119 -2.09 5.67 9.55
C LEU A 119 -1.58 6.01 10.96
N VAL A 120 -0.73 7.04 11.08
CA VAL A 120 -0.16 7.44 12.37
C VAL A 120 -1.23 7.99 13.33
N VAL A 121 -2.17 8.80 12.81
CA VAL A 121 -3.25 9.38 13.63
C VAL A 121 -4.21 8.30 14.13
N ASN A 122 -4.60 7.35 13.28
CA ASN A 122 -5.52 6.29 13.66
C ASN A 122 -4.90 5.35 14.72
N ASN A 123 -3.60 5.07 14.63
CA ASN A 123 -2.89 4.30 15.65
C ASN A 123 -2.86 4.99 17.01
N ASN A 124 -2.61 6.31 17.04
CA ASN A 124 -2.62 7.08 18.28
C ASN A 124 -4.00 7.12 18.94
N ASN A 125 -5.07 7.24 18.15
CA ASN A 125 -6.44 7.25 18.66
C ASN A 125 -6.84 5.91 19.28
N ASN A 126 -6.45 4.79 18.66
CA ASN A 126 -6.71 3.45 19.21
C ASN A 126 -5.99 3.21 20.54
N ASN A 127 -4.76 3.71 20.68
CA ASN A 127 -4.01 3.60 21.93
C ASN A 127 -4.64 4.42 23.07
N ASN A 128 -5.19 5.59 22.77
CA ASN A 128 -5.82 6.47 23.77
C ASN A 128 -7.20 5.96 24.24
N ASN A 129 -7.91 5.19 23.43
CA ASN A 129 -9.24 4.66 23.77
C ASN A 129 -9.19 3.34 24.58
N ASN A 130 -8.00 2.73 24.69
CA ASN A 130 -7.78 1.49 25.42
C ASN A 130 -7.16 1.71 26.82
N ASN A 131 -7.13 2.95 27.30
CA ASN A 131 -6.57 3.38 28.58
C ASN A 131 -7.63 4.08 29.44
#